data_AF-A0A838W0D4-F1
#
_entry.id   AF-A0A838W0D4-F1
#
_cell.length_a   1.000
_cell.length_b   1.000
_cell.length_c   1.000
_cell.angle_alpha   90.00
_cell.angle_beta   90.00
_cell.angle_gamma   90.00
#
_symmetry.space_group_name_H-M   'P 1'
#
loop_
_entity.id
_entity.type
_entity.pdbx_description
1 polymer ?
#
loop_
_entity_poly.entity_id
_entity_poly.type
_entity_poly.pdbx_seq_one_letter_code
_entity_poly.pdbx_strand_id
1 'polypeptide(L)'
;MHIKNNTTKMTKLSILAITATMVILTQIALVENAQGLTRFDNCVTRNANNNGTLSLADVERCYDSVFQGALDNDADGRPLR
;
A
#
# COMPACT_ATOMS: atom_id res chain seq x y z
N MET A 1 -22.75 26.71 -32.06
CA MET A 1 -22.93 25.87 -30.85
C MET A 1 -21.99 26.41 -29.77
N HIS A 2 -22.50 27.11 -28.75
CA HIS A 2 -21.68 27.68 -27.67
C HIS A 2 -21.64 26.70 -26.49
N ILE A 3 -20.46 26.14 -26.21
CA ILE A 3 -20.20 25.35 -25.01
C ILE A 3 -19.97 26.34 -23.86
N LYS A 4 -20.89 26.39 -22.89
CA LYS A 4 -20.69 27.13 -21.64
C LYS A 4 -19.90 26.26 -20.67
N ASN A 5 -18.64 26.61 -20.39
CA ASN A 5 -17.90 26.03 -19.28
C ASN A 5 -18.38 26.68 -17.98
N ASN A 6 -18.99 25.88 -17.09
CA ASN A 6 -19.36 26.32 -15.75
C ASN A 6 -18.13 26.24 -14.83
N THR A 7 -17.53 27.38 -14.53
CA THR A 7 -16.46 27.47 -13.54
C THR A 7 -17.07 27.60 -12.14
N THR A 8 -17.18 26.48 -11.42
CA THR A 8 -17.66 26.46 -10.04
C THR A 8 -16.64 27.13 -9.13
N LYS A 9 -17.00 28.26 -8.50
CA LYS A 9 -16.16 28.89 -7.47
C LYS A 9 -16.18 28.04 -6.21
N MET A 10 -15.04 27.43 -5.88
CA MET A 10 -14.91 26.65 -4.65
C MET A 10 -14.92 27.56 -3.44
N THR A 11 -15.76 27.24 -2.45
CA THR A 11 -15.77 27.99 -1.19
C THR A 11 -14.54 27.62 -0.35
N LYS A 12 -14.09 28.52 0.52
CA LYS A 12 -12.95 28.25 1.43
C LYS A 12 -13.17 26.99 2.28
N LEU A 13 -14.42 26.74 2.67
CA LEU A 13 -14.83 25.54 3.41
C LEU A 13 -14.67 24.27 2.56
N SER A 14 -15.05 24.33 1.27
CA SER A 14 -14.85 23.21 0.34
C SER A 14 -13.36 22.89 0.13
N ILE A 15 -12.51 23.93 0.01
CA ILE A 15 -11.06 23.74 -0.13
C ILE A 15 -10.48 23.06 1.12
N LEU A 16 -10.85 23.53 2.32
CA LEU A 16 -10.40 22.94 3.57
C LEU A 16 -10.81 21.47 3.68
N ALA A 17 -12.06 21.15 3.36
CA ALA A 17 -12.56 19.78 3.39
C ALA A 17 -11.78 18.86 2.45
N ILE A 18 -11.49 19.32 1.22
CA ILE A 18 -10.70 18.53 0.25
C ILE A 18 -9.29 18.29 0.75
N THR A 19 -8.63 19.34 1.27
CA THR A 19 -7.27 19.19 1.82
C THR A 19 -7.23 18.22 3.01
N ALA A 20 -8.19 18.31 3.93
CA ALA A 20 -8.29 17.39 5.06
C ALA A 20 -8.50 15.94 4.61
N THR A 21 -9.36 15.73 3.60
CA THR A 21 -9.64 14.40 3.05
C THR A 21 -8.40 13.81 2.39
N MET A 22 -7.64 14.59 1.59
CA MET A 22 -6.38 14.13 1.01
C MET A 22 -5.36 13.74 2.08
N VAL A 23 -5.20 14.56 3.11
CA VAL A 23 -4.29 14.25 4.22
C VAL A 23 -4.67 12.93 4.87
N ILE A 24 -5.94 12.71 5.21
CA ILE A 24 -6.42 11.47 5.82
C ILE A 24 -6.12 10.26 4.92
N LEU A 25 -6.42 10.35 3.62
CA LEU A 25 -6.15 9.27 2.67
C LEU A 25 -4.66 8.93 2.57
N THR A 26 -3.78 9.94 2.55
CA THR A 26 -2.32 9.71 2.53
C THR A 26 -1.83 9.02 3.80
N GLN A 27 -2.37 9.37 4.97
CA GLN A 27 -2.00 8.69 6.21
C GLN A 27 -2.45 7.23 6.21
N ILE A 28 -3.68 6.94 5.77
CA ILE A 28 -4.20 5.57 5.68
C ILE A 28 -3.31 4.71 4.76
N ALA A 29 -2.96 5.22 3.58
CA ALA A 29 -2.09 4.53 2.64
C ALA A 29 -0.68 4.27 3.22
N LEU A 30 -0.11 5.22 3.96
CA LEU A 30 1.19 5.04 4.61
C LEU A 30 1.13 4.04 5.78
N VAL A 31 0.03 4.02 6.54
CA VAL A 31 -0.16 3.11 7.68
C VAL A 31 -0.29 1.65 7.24
N GLU A 32 -0.97 1.38 6.13
CA GLU A 32 -1.06 0.02 5.56
C GLU A 32 0.32 -0.47 5.07
N ASN A 33 1.05 0.39 4.35
CA ASN A 33 2.41 0.10 3.89
C ASN A 33 3.39 -0.13 5.07
N ALA A 34 3.30 0.68 6.12
CA ALA A 34 4.15 0.55 7.31
C ALA A 34 3.88 -0.74 8.09
N GLN A 35 2.62 -1.16 8.19
CA GLN A 35 2.25 -2.42 8.84
C GLN A 35 2.72 -3.63 8.05
N GLY A 36 2.64 -3.60 6.72
CA GLY A 36 3.22 -4.62 5.85
C GLY A 36 4.73 -4.73 6.06
N LEU A 37 5.45 -3.61 5.94
CA LEU A 37 6.91 -3.60 6.11
C LEU A 37 7.34 -4.11 7.49
N THR A 38 6.65 -3.68 8.54
CA THR A 38 6.92 -4.15 9.92
C THR A 38 6.73 -5.66 10.06
N ARG A 39 5.69 -6.25 9.43
CA ARG A 39 5.46 -7.70 9.46
C ARG A 39 6.54 -8.46 8.68
N PHE A 40 6.97 -7.92 7.55
CA PHE A 40 8.05 -8.48 6.75
C PHE A 40 9.38 -8.49 7.52
N ASP A 41 9.78 -7.35 8.08
CA ASP A 41 11.03 -7.23 8.86
C ASP A 41 11.03 -8.18 10.07
N ASN A 42 9.88 -8.31 10.75
CA ASN A 42 9.73 -9.24 11.86
C ASN A 42 9.86 -10.71 11.42
N CYS A 43 9.33 -11.07 10.25
CA CYS A 43 9.46 -12.42 9.69
C CYS A 43 10.92 -12.74 9.34
N VAL A 44 11.57 -11.84 8.60
CA VAL A 44 12.98 -11.97 8.19
C VAL A 44 13.89 -12.06 9.40
N THR A 45 13.71 -11.16 10.38
CA THR A 45 14.49 -11.15 11.62
C THR A 45 14.28 -12.43 12.42
N ARG A 46 13.05 -12.94 12.50
CA ARG A 46 12.75 -14.19 13.21
C ARG A 46 13.41 -15.40 12.54
N ASN A 47 13.42 -15.46 11.21
CA ASN A 47 14.10 -16.54 10.49
C ASN A 47 15.61 -16.47 10.64
N ALA A 48 16.19 -15.26 10.50
CA ALA A 48 17.61 -15.04 10.72
C ALA A 48 18.04 -15.45 12.14
N ASN A 49 17.23 -15.13 13.15
CA ASN A 49 17.52 -15.46 14.55
C ASN A 49 17.35 -16.96 14.85
N ASN A 50 16.37 -17.64 14.24
CA ASN A 50 16.13 -19.07 14.48
C ASN A 50 17.21 -19.97 13.83
N ASN A 51 17.62 -19.64 12.61
CA ASN A 51 18.56 -20.46 11.85
C ASN A 51 20.01 -19.93 11.88
N GLY A 52 20.24 -18.76 12.50
CA GLY A 52 21.54 -18.08 12.52
C GLY A 52 22.00 -17.59 11.14
N THR A 53 21.17 -17.75 10.12
CA THR A 53 21.44 -17.43 8.72
C THR A 53 20.14 -16.98 8.07
N LEU A 54 20.25 -16.14 7.04
CA LEU A 54 19.12 -15.71 6.23
C LEU A 54 19.36 -16.14 4.79
N SER A 55 18.50 -17.00 4.26
CA SER A 55 18.53 -17.38 2.84
C SER A 55 17.54 -16.55 2.02
N LEU A 56 17.77 -16.46 0.71
CA LEU A 56 16.85 -15.78 -0.20
C LEU A 56 15.44 -16.40 -0.15
N ALA A 57 15.35 -17.73 -0.04
CA ALA A 57 14.08 -18.44 0.08
C ALA A 57 13.32 -18.12 1.39
N ASP A 58 14.02 -17.67 2.45
CA ASP A 58 13.37 -17.18 3.66
C ASP A 58 12.76 -15.80 3.43
N VAL A 59 13.49 -14.92 2.73
CA VAL A 59 13.04 -13.57 2.38
C VAL A 59 11.82 -13.62 1.45
N GLU A 60 11.87 -14.46 0.41
CA GLU A 60 10.76 -14.65 -0.54
C GLU A 60 9.50 -15.16 0.18
N ARG A 61 9.63 -16.17 1.04
CA ARG A 61 8.48 -16.66 1.85
C ARG A 61 7.92 -15.60 2.78
N CYS A 62 8.77 -14.81 3.42
CA CYS A 62 8.33 -13.71 4.29
C CYS A 62 7.65 -12.59 3.50
N TYR A 63 8.14 -12.28 2.31
CA TYR A 63 7.54 -11.30 1.40
C TYR A 63 6.16 -11.77 0.94
N ASP A 64 6.07 -12.99 0.41
CA ASP A 64 4.82 -13.58 -0.07
C ASP A 64 3.77 -13.71 1.02
N SER A 65 4.17 -14.03 2.25
CA SER A 65 3.24 -14.14 3.38
C SER A 65 2.63 -12.78 3.80
N VAL A 66 3.31 -11.68 3.53
CA VAL A 66 2.93 -10.34 4.02
C VAL A 66 2.28 -9.51 2.93
N PHE A 67 2.76 -9.63 1.70
CA PHE A 67 2.31 -8.90 0.52
C PHE A 67 1.55 -9.83 -0.44
N GLN A 68 0.68 -10.69 0.09
CA GLN A 68 -0.18 -11.58 -0.71
C GLN A 68 -1.00 -10.73 -1.71
N GLY A 69 -0.64 -10.80 -2.99
CA GLY A 69 -1.13 -9.90 -4.05
C GLY A 69 -0.04 -9.28 -4.93
N ALA A 70 1.22 -9.28 -4.49
CA ALA A 70 2.39 -8.83 -5.26
C ALA A 70 2.98 -9.90 -6.20
N LEU A 71 2.57 -11.16 -6.03
CA LEU A 71 2.64 -12.13 -7.14
C LEU A 71 1.87 -11.53 -8.30
N ASP A 72 2.40 -11.59 -9.52
CA ASP A 72 1.67 -11.21 -10.72
C ASP A 72 0.33 -11.92 -10.70
N ASN A 73 -0.72 -11.22 -10.29
CA ASN A 73 -2.08 -11.72 -10.31
C ASN A 73 -2.73 -11.10 -11.53
N ASP A 74 -3.54 -11.88 -12.24
CA ASP A 74 -4.38 -11.29 -13.29
C ASP A 74 -5.31 -10.22 -12.71
N ALA A 75 -5.97 -9.45 -13.57
CA ALA A 75 -6.90 -8.39 -13.16
C ALA A 75 -8.06 -8.89 -12.26
N ASP A 76 -8.23 -10.22 -12.15
CA ASP A 76 -9.26 -10.90 -11.36
C ASP A 76 -8.69 -11.51 -10.04
N GLY A 77 -7.43 -11.23 -9.70
CA GLY A 77 -6.81 -11.62 -8.43
C GLY A 77 -6.38 -13.08 -8.35
N ARG A 78 -6.14 -13.75 -9.48
CA ARG A 78 -5.64 -15.13 -9.53
C ARG A 78 -4.13 -15.15 -9.75
N PRO A 79 -3.39 -16.04 -9.08
CA PRO A 79 -1.93 -16.12 -9.23
C PRO A 79 -1.54 -16.59 -10.64
N LEU A 80 -0.73 -15.81 -11.34
CA LEU A 80 -0.12 -16.21 -12.60
C LEU A 80 0.98 -17.25 -12.28
N ARG A 81 0.79 -18.48 -12.78
CA ARG A 81 1.77 -19.58 -12.67
C ARG A 81 2.91 -19.43 -13.66
#